data_AF-A0AA40WFT2-F1
#
_entry.id   AF-A0AA40WFT2-F1
#
_cell.length_a   1.000
_cell.length_b   1.000
_cell.length_c   1.000
_cell.angle_alpha   90.00
_cell.angle_beta   90.00
_cell.angle_gamma   90.00
#
_symmetry.space_group_name_H-M   'P 1'
#
loop_
_entity.id
_entity.type
_entity.pdbx_description
1 polymer ?
#
loop_
_entity_poly.entity_id
_entity_poly.type
_entity_poly.pdbx_seq_one_letter_code
_entity_poly.pdbx_strand_id
1 'polypeptide(L)'
;MGCIPSKALLDSSEEYHKVLHKLDVHGITVGKVEVDHGKLMNRKEQIVKDVTEGVDFLIGKNKIKRYEGFGKVLSAGKVEVASSGGDKEVINAKHIVVATGSVPIDIPGLTVDGKNIITSDHAIELRKLPKKMIIIGAGVIGLELGSV
;
A
#
# COMPACT_ATOMS: atom_id res chain seq x y z
N MET A 1 0.81 -3.81 -0.66
CA MET A 1 0.25 -2.50 -0.26
C MET A 1 -0.33 -1.81 -1.49
N GLY A 2 -1.51 -1.17 -1.41
CA GLY A 2 -2.21 -0.81 -2.65
C GLY A 2 -3.10 0.43 -2.57
N CYS A 3 -4.41 0.24 -2.50
CA CYS A 3 -5.40 1.27 -2.80
C CYS A 3 -5.27 2.52 -1.92
N ILE A 4 -5.30 2.38 -0.60
CA ILE A 4 -5.27 3.54 0.32
C ILE A 4 -4.01 4.41 0.13
N PRO A 5 -2.77 3.85 0.18
CA PRO A 5 -1.58 4.67 0.01
C PRO A 5 -1.49 5.30 -1.39
N SER A 6 -1.80 4.55 -2.45
CA SER A 6 -1.76 5.11 -3.82
C SER A 6 -2.75 6.26 -4.00
N LYS A 7 -3.97 6.15 -3.48
CA LYS A 7 -5.00 7.19 -3.62
C LYS A 7 -4.65 8.43 -2.78
N ALA A 8 -4.06 8.26 -1.61
CA ALA A 8 -3.59 9.39 -0.81
C ALA A 8 -2.51 10.20 -1.56
N LEU A 9 -1.58 9.51 -2.24
CA LEU A 9 -0.53 10.15 -3.03
C LEU A 9 -1.08 10.82 -4.29
N LEU A 10 -1.94 10.14 -5.05
CA LEU A 10 -2.61 10.67 -6.25
C LEU A 10 -3.41 11.94 -5.95
N ASP A 11 -4.15 11.95 -4.84
CA ASP A 11 -4.92 13.11 -4.41
C ASP A 11 -4.00 14.32 -4.15
N SER A 12 -2.89 14.12 -3.42
CA SER A 12 -1.91 15.18 -3.19
C SER A 12 -1.18 15.64 -4.46
N SER A 13 -0.83 14.72 -5.36
CA SER A 13 -0.14 15.08 -6.61
C SER A 13 -1.06 15.83 -7.57
N GLU A 14 -2.34 15.46 -7.66
CA GLU A 14 -3.34 16.18 -8.46
C GLU A 14 -3.62 17.58 -7.91
N GLU A 15 -3.69 17.76 -6.58
CA GLU A 15 -3.83 19.11 -5.99
C GLU A 15 -2.62 19.99 -6.31
N TYR A 16 -1.40 19.44 -6.22
CA TYR A 16 -0.20 20.17 -6.64
C TYR A 16 -0.25 20.54 -8.13
N HIS A 17 -0.64 19.60 -8.98
CA HIS A 17 -0.78 19.82 -10.42
C HIS A 17 -1.84 20.88 -10.75
N LYS A 18 -3.00 20.87 -10.08
CA LYS A 18 -4.05 21.89 -10.21
C LYS A 18 -3.53 23.27 -9.88
N VAL A 19 -2.85 23.42 -8.74
CA VAL A 19 -2.30 24.69 -8.28
C VAL A 19 -1.32 25.29 -9.30
N LEU A 20 -0.49 24.45 -9.92
CA LEU A 20 0.49 24.90 -10.90
C LEU A 20 -0.09 25.25 -12.28
N HIS A 21 -1.16 24.57 -12.72
CA HIS A 21 -1.54 24.59 -14.13
C HIS A 21 -3.00 24.95 -14.41
N LYS A 22 -3.90 24.83 -13.44
CA LYS A 22 -5.36 24.89 -13.68
C LYS A 22 -6.06 26.08 -13.02
N LEU A 23 -5.38 26.86 -12.18
CA LEU A 23 -6.02 27.95 -11.42
C LEU A 23 -6.14 29.28 -12.18
N ASP A 24 -5.37 29.47 -13.26
CA ASP A 24 -5.37 30.71 -14.04
C ASP A 24 -6.75 31.02 -14.67
N VAL A 25 -7.46 29.99 -15.16
CA VAL A 25 -8.82 30.14 -15.71
C VAL A 25 -9.85 30.60 -14.68
N HIS A 26 -9.52 30.48 -13.39
CA HIS A 26 -10.32 30.98 -12.28
C HIS A 26 -9.90 32.39 -11.84
N GLY A 27 -8.96 33.04 -12.54
CA GLY A 27 -8.43 34.35 -12.19
C GLY A 27 -7.48 34.33 -10.98
N ILE A 28 -6.92 33.17 -10.63
CA ILE A 28 -6.06 33.00 -9.46
C ILE A 28 -4.60 32.88 -9.90
N THR A 29 -3.79 33.88 -9.57
CA THR A 29 -2.33 33.81 -9.75
C THR A 29 -1.67 33.22 -8.51
N VAL A 30 -0.81 32.22 -8.71
CA VAL A 30 -0.04 31.59 -7.64
C VAL A 30 1.45 31.89 -7.83
N GLY A 31 2.14 32.18 -6.73
CA GLY A 31 3.59 32.34 -6.73
C GLY A 31 4.34 31.01 -6.83
N LYS A 32 5.57 30.99 -6.33
CA LYS A 32 6.38 29.75 -6.28
C LYS A 32 5.72 28.73 -5.34
N VAL A 33 5.53 27.51 -5.81
CA VAL A 33 5.00 26.38 -5.03
C VAL A 33 6.03 25.26 -4.96
N GLU A 34 6.28 24.76 -3.75
CA GLU A 34 7.22 23.68 -3.49
C GLU A 34 6.51 22.52 -2.78
N VAL A 35 6.92 21.30 -3.10
CA VAL A 35 6.42 20.08 -2.44
C VAL A 35 7.36 19.68 -1.32
N ASP A 36 6.82 19.59 -0.10
CA ASP A 36 7.48 18.92 1.02
C ASP A 36 7.14 17.43 0.98
N HIS A 37 8.04 16.64 0.39
CA HIS A 37 7.87 15.20 0.25
C HIS A 37 7.72 14.50 1.61
N GLY A 38 8.40 14.98 2.66
CA GLY A 38 8.29 14.40 3.99
C GLY A 38 6.89 14.55 4.57
N LYS A 39 6.29 15.74 4.47
CA LYS A 39 4.90 15.97 4.90
C LYS A 39 3.89 15.16 4.08
N LEU A 40 4.11 15.06 2.77
CA LEU A 40 3.26 14.26 1.87
C LEU A 40 3.27 12.78 2.29
N MET A 41 4.44 12.22 2.58
CA MET A 41 4.59 10.85 3.05
C MET A 41 3.98 10.63 4.43
N ASN A 42 4.18 11.57 5.37
CA ASN A 42 3.56 11.51 6.70
C ASN A 42 2.03 11.53 6.62
N ARG A 43 1.43 12.35 5.74
CA ARG A 43 -0.02 12.37 5.51
C ARG A 43 -0.50 10.99 5.02
N LYS A 44 0.18 10.39 4.04
CA LYS A 44 -0.12 9.04 3.55
C LYS A 44 -0.07 8.02 4.69
N GLU A 45 0.98 8.04 5.50
CA GLU A 45 1.15 7.13 6.63
C GLU A 45 0.06 7.29 7.70
N GLN A 46 -0.34 8.52 8.01
CA GLN A 46 -1.44 8.78 8.93
C GLN A 46 -2.76 8.21 8.43
N ILE A 47 -3.09 8.41 7.15
CA ILE A 47 -4.32 7.84 6.55
C ILE A 47 -4.30 6.30 6.60
N VAL A 48 -3.15 5.68 6.30
CA VAL A 48 -3.01 4.22 6.38
C VAL A 48 -3.20 3.74 7.82
N LYS A 49 -2.64 4.45 8.80
CA LYS A 49 -2.80 4.14 10.23
C LYS A 49 -4.26 4.22 10.65
N ASP A 50 -4.96 5.31 10.34
CA ASP A 50 -6.36 5.52 10.72
C ASP A 50 -7.27 4.40 10.18
N VAL A 51 -7.07 4.01 8.92
CA VAL A 51 -7.84 2.91 8.29
C VAL A 51 -7.52 1.57 8.96
N THR A 52 -6.25 1.31 9.28
CA THR A 52 -5.81 0.05 9.92
C THR A 52 -6.37 -0.07 11.34
N GLU A 53 -6.28 1.00 12.13
CA GLU A 53 -6.87 1.06 13.48
C GLU A 53 -8.39 0.92 13.44
N GLY A 54 -9.04 1.46 12.41
CA GLY A 54 -10.47 1.25 12.18
C GLY A 54 -10.84 -0.22 11.97
N VAL A 55 -10.03 -0.98 11.24
CA VAL A 55 -10.23 -2.44 11.06
C VAL A 55 -10.05 -3.17 12.39
N ASP A 56 -9.01 -2.85 13.16
CA ASP A 56 -8.77 -3.46 14.47
C ASP A 56 -9.90 -3.19 15.46
N PHE A 57 -10.43 -1.96 15.47
CA PHE A 57 -11.62 -1.60 16.23
C PHE A 57 -12.83 -2.46 15.83
N LEU A 58 -13.06 -2.66 14.53
CA LEU A 58 -14.17 -3.47 14.03
C LEU A 58 -14.02 -4.96 14.40
N ILE A 59 -12.80 -5.51 14.35
CA ILE A 59 -12.51 -6.89 14.77
C ILE A 59 -12.88 -7.07 16.25
N GLY A 60 -12.42 -6.17 17.11
CA GLY A 60 -12.71 -6.19 18.54
C GLY A 60 -14.21 -6.02 18.85
N LYS A 61 -14.85 -5.03 18.22
CA LYS A 61 -16.30 -4.77 18.37
C LYS A 61 -17.16 -5.98 18.01
N ASN A 62 -16.76 -6.72 16.98
CA ASN A 62 -17.48 -7.91 16.51
C ASN A 62 -17.04 -9.21 17.23
N LYS A 63 -16.20 -9.11 18.28
CA LYS A 63 -15.73 -10.25 19.08
C LYS A 63 -15.01 -11.32 18.23
N ILE A 64 -14.35 -10.89 17.16
CA ILE A 64 -13.57 -11.78 16.29
C ILE A 64 -12.25 -12.06 17.00
N LYS A 65 -11.95 -13.34 17.24
CA LYS A 65 -10.65 -13.74 17.79
C LYS A 65 -9.58 -13.64 16.70
N ARG A 66 -8.56 -12.81 16.95
CA ARG A 66 -7.40 -12.65 16.09
C ARG A 66 -6.29 -13.61 16.52
N TYR A 67 -5.61 -14.18 15.52
CA TYR A 67 -4.46 -15.04 15.68
C TYR A 67 -3.31 -14.45 14.85
N GLU A 68 -2.18 -14.16 15.49
CA GLU A 68 -1.03 -13.55 14.81
C GLU A 68 0.00 -14.60 14.45
N GLY A 69 0.17 -14.83 13.15
CA GLY A 69 1.09 -15.84 12.66
C GLY A 69 0.80 -16.27 11.23
N PHE A 70 1.61 -17.21 10.74
CA PHE A 70 1.41 -17.82 9.42
C PHE A 70 0.39 -18.96 9.51
N GLY A 71 -0.74 -18.82 8.81
CA GLY A 71 -1.78 -19.82 8.75
C GLY A 71 -1.54 -20.86 7.65
N LYS A 72 -1.59 -22.15 8.00
CA LYS A 72 -1.48 -23.27 7.05
C LYS A 72 -2.67 -24.21 7.21
N VAL A 73 -3.43 -24.43 6.13
CA VAL A 73 -4.48 -25.45 6.09
C VAL A 73 -3.80 -26.83 6.07
N LEU A 74 -4.00 -27.61 7.13
CA LEU A 74 -3.42 -28.95 7.25
C LEU A 74 -4.32 -30.00 6.59
N SER A 75 -5.63 -29.87 6.82
CA SER A 75 -6.67 -30.75 6.28
C SER A 75 -8.04 -30.10 6.49
N ALA A 76 -9.11 -30.77 6.06
CA ALA A 76 -10.46 -30.31 6.27
C ALA A 76 -10.71 -29.99 7.76
N GLY A 77 -11.04 -28.72 8.02
CA GLY A 77 -11.37 -28.21 9.35
C GLY A 77 -10.19 -28.04 10.31
N LYS A 78 -8.93 -28.11 9.86
CA LYS A 78 -7.74 -27.87 10.68
C LYS A 78 -6.80 -26.84 10.06
N VAL A 79 -6.46 -25.81 10.84
CA VAL A 79 -5.50 -24.77 10.46
C VAL A 79 -4.41 -24.70 11.52
N GLU A 80 -3.15 -24.82 11.12
CA GLU A 80 -2.00 -24.50 11.98
C GLU A 80 -1.72 -23.00 11.90
N VAL A 81 -1.49 -22.36 13.04
CA VAL A 81 -0.95 -21.01 13.12
C VAL A 81 0.44 -21.10 13.74
N ALA A 82 1.45 -20.69 12.98
CA ALA A 82 2.82 -20.55 13.47
C ALA A 82 3.10 -19.09 13.85
N SER A 83 3.33 -18.83 15.13
CA SER A 83 3.66 -17.49 15.63
C SER A 83 5.09 -17.09 15.22
N SER A 84 5.40 -15.80 15.29
CA SER A 84 6.75 -15.29 15.04
C SER A 84 7.80 -15.83 16.02
N GLY A 85 7.38 -16.26 17.21
CA GLY A 85 8.25 -16.89 18.21
C GLY A 85 8.54 -18.37 17.95
N GLY A 86 7.94 -18.97 16.92
CA GLY A 86 8.12 -20.39 16.57
C GLY A 86 7.10 -21.33 17.19
N ASP A 87 6.24 -20.84 18.10
CA ASP A 87 5.13 -21.62 18.66
C ASP A 87 4.11 -21.95 17.58
N LYS A 88 3.50 -23.13 17.70
CA LYS A 88 2.48 -23.62 16.78
C LYS A 88 1.23 -24.03 17.54
N GLU A 89 0.08 -23.57 17.07
CA GLU A 89 -1.22 -24.03 17.55
C GLU A 89 -2.08 -24.54 16.39
N VAL A 90 -2.92 -25.55 16.67
CA VAL A 90 -3.87 -26.07 15.68
C VAL A 90 -5.28 -25.65 16.08
N ILE A 91 -5.91 -24.90 15.19
CA ILE A 91 -7.28 -24.42 15.32
C ILE A 91 -8.20 -25.37 14.55
N ASN A 92 -9.27 -25.80 15.21
CA ASN A 92 -10.35 -26.55 14.58
C ASN A 92 -11.45 -25.59 14.12
N ALA A 93 -11.89 -25.72 12.87
CA ALA A 93 -12.93 -24.90 12.26
C ALA A 93 -13.88 -25.75 11.43
N LYS A 94 -15.18 -25.38 11.38
CA LYS A 94 -16.15 -26.05 10.49
C LYS A 94 -15.98 -25.62 9.04
N HIS A 95 -15.63 -24.36 8.82
CA HIS A 95 -15.43 -23.75 7.52
C HIS A 95 -14.13 -22.96 7.50
N ILE A 96 -13.43 -22.98 6.38
CA ILE A 96 -12.16 -22.28 6.17
C ILE A 96 -12.31 -21.43 4.91
N VAL A 97 -12.03 -20.13 5.04
CA VAL A 97 -11.99 -19.20 3.91
C VAL A 97 -10.53 -18.79 3.69
N VAL A 98 -10.01 -19.04 2.49
CA VAL A 98 -8.64 -18.66 2.11
C VAL A 98 -8.65 -17.29 1.46
N ALA A 99 -8.00 -16.32 2.10
CA ALA A 99 -7.95 -14.92 1.68
C ALA A 99 -6.52 -14.34 1.76
N THR A 100 -5.53 -15.08 1.25
CA THR A 100 -4.09 -14.74 1.35
C THR A 100 -3.64 -13.59 0.44
N GLY A 101 -4.52 -13.09 -0.43
CA GLY A 101 -4.20 -12.00 -1.36
C GLY A 101 -3.27 -12.42 -2.50
N SER A 102 -2.49 -11.47 -3.01
CA SER A 102 -1.58 -11.60 -4.14
C SER A 102 -0.30 -10.80 -3.91
N VAL A 103 0.75 -11.09 -4.69
CA VAL A 103 2.05 -10.40 -4.66
C VAL A 103 2.45 -9.91 -6.05
N PRO A 104 3.32 -8.90 -6.18
CA PRO A 104 3.90 -8.49 -7.46
C PRO A 104 4.56 -9.68 -8.19
N ILE A 105 4.50 -9.68 -9.52
CA ILE A 105 5.15 -10.72 -10.34
C ILE A 105 6.66 -10.46 -10.45
N ASP A 106 7.45 -11.54 -10.43
CA ASP A 106 8.86 -11.50 -10.77
C ASP A 106 9.07 -11.55 -12.28
N ILE A 107 9.94 -10.71 -12.82
CA ILE A 107 10.28 -10.69 -14.24
C ILE A 107 11.66 -11.35 -14.41
N PRO A 108 11.76 -12.46 -15.17
CA PRO A 108 13.05 -13.10 -15.43
C PRO A 108 14.07 -12.11 -16.00
N GLY A 109 15.26 -12.06 -15.39
CA GLY A 109 16.33 -11.12 -15.77
C GLY A 109 16.23 -9.73 -15.13
N LEU A 110 15.15 -9.42 -14.40
CA LEU A 110 15.02 -8.21 -13.59
C LEU A 110 14.80 -8.57 -12.12
N THR A 111 15.89 -8.68 -11.37
CA THR A 111 15.83 -8.91 -9.92
C THR A 111 15.49 -7.60 -9.21
N VAL A 112 14.42 -7.60 -8.42
CA VAL A 112 14.04 -6.48 -7.55
C VAL A 112 15.12 -6.29 -6.48
N ASP A 113 15.71 -5.08 -6.41
CA ASP A 113 16.75 -4.72 -5.45
C ASP A 113 16.28 -3.75 -4.35
N GLY A 114 15.03 -3.26 -4.47
CA GLY A 114 14.43 -2.31 -3.53
C GLY A 114 15.03 -0.90 -3.59
N LYS A 115 15.90 -0.62 -4.57
CA LYS A 115 16.61 0.66 -4.72
C LYS A 115 16.42 1.27 -6.11
N ASN A 116 16.79 0.54 -7.16
CA ASN A 116 16.68 0.98 -8.55
C ASN A 116 15.62 0.17 -9.31
N ILE A 117 15.55 -1.14 -9.05
CA ILE A 117 14.52 -2.03 -9.57
C ILE A 117 13.56 -2.29 -8.42
N ILE A 118 12.39 -1.69 -8.53
CA ILE A 118 11.41 -1.62 -7.45
C ILE A 118 10.04 -2.11 -7.92
N THR A 119 9.25 -2.61 -6.98
CA THR A 119 7.83 -2.95 -7.19
C THR A 119 6.92 -1.83 -6.70
N SER A 120 5.62 -1.97 -6.90
CA SER A 120 4.62 -1.02 -6.38
C SER A 120 4.69 -0.85 -4.85
N ASP A 121 5.06 -1.90 -4.11
CA ASP A 121 5.20 -1.83 -2.65
C ASP A 121 6.32 -0.87 -2.23
N HIS A 122 7.43 -0.87 -2.98
CA HIS A 122 8.55 0.02 -2.74
C HIS A 122 8.27 1.45 -3.26
N ALA A 123 7.59 1.57 -4.40
CA ALA A 123 7.33 2.86 -5.06
C ALA A 123 6.54 3.84 -4.19
N ILE A 124 5.53 3.34 -3.46
CA ILE A 124 4.71 4.13 -2.51
C ILE A 124 5.45 4.51 -1.21
N GLU A 125 6.70 4.07 -1.05
CA GLU A 125 7.57 4.32 0.10
C GLU A 125 8.85 5.09 -0.25
N LEU A 126 8.98 5.55 -1.50
CA LEU A 126 10.15 6.30 -1.94
C LEU A 126 10.37 7.52 -1.04
N ARG A 127 11.56 7.61 -0.45
CA ARG A 127 11.94 8.74 0.42
C ARG A 127 12.38 9.99 -0.34
N LYS A 128 12.66 9.84 -1.63
CA LYS A 128 13.09 10.93 -2.53
C LYS A 128 12.43 10.72 -3.89
N LEU A 129 11.99 11.81 -4.51
CA LEU A 129 11.44 11.78 -5.85
C LEU A 129 12.55 11.50 -6.88
N PRO A 130 12.40 10.49 -7.74
CA PRO A 130 13.38 10.21 -8.78
C PRO A 130 13.28 11.27 -9.88
N LYS A 131 14.43 11.68 -10.42
CA LYS A 131 14.47 12.60 -11.57
C LYS A 131 13.96 11.95 -12.87
N LYS A 132 14.07 10.62 -12.95
CA LYS A 132 13.66 9.80 -14.08
C LYS A 132 13.13 8.49 -13.52
N MET A 133 11.97 8.06 -14.00
CA MET A 133 11.36 6.78 -13.66
C MET A 133 10.97 6.06 -14.95
N ILE A 134 11.23 4.76 -15.02
CA ILE A 134 10.75 3.89 -16.10
C ILE A 134 9.71 2.95 -15.48
N ILE A 135 8.58 2.80 -16.16
CA ILE A 135 7.49 1.92 -15.70
C ILE A 135 7.38 0.77 -16.69
N ILE A 136 7.53 -0.45 -16.19
CA ILE A 136 7.37 -1.68 -16.97
C ILE A 136 5.98 -2.23 -16.67
N GLY A 137 5.07 -2.09 -17.64
CA GLY A 137 3.68 -2.50 -17.54
C GLY A 137 2.72 -1.30 -17.49
N ALA A 138 1.88 -1.18 -18.52
CA ALA A 138 0.88 -0.11 -18.65
C ALA A 138 -0.48 -0.46 -18.00
N GLY A 139 -0.45 -1.30 -16.96
CA GLY A 139 -1.65 -1.60 -16.17
C GLY A 139 -2.00 -0.46 -15.21
N VAL A 140 -3.14 -0.58 -14.54
CA VAL A 140 -3.67 0.45 -13.63
C VAL A 140 -2.63 0.90 -12.60
N ILE A 141 -1.92 -0.03 -11.96
CA ILE A 141 -0.90 0.29 -10.95
C ILE A 141 0.24 1.13 -11.55
N GLY A 142 0.74 0.74 -12.73
CA GLY A 142 1.80 1.48 -13.41
C GLY A 142 1.37 2.88 -13.83
N LEU A 143 0.15 3.01 -14.36
CA LEU A 143 -0.40 4.31 -14.76
C LEU A 143 -0.66 5.22 -13.55
N GLU A 144 -1.22 4.68 -12.47
CA GLU A 144 -1.45 5.43 -11.22
C GLU A 144 -0.12 5.92 -10.63
N LEU A 145 0.85 5.04 -10.42
CA LEU A 145 2.12 5.41 -9.81
C LEU A 145 2.97 6.31 -10.71
N GLY A 146 2.84 6.20 -12.04
CA GLY A 146 3.49 7.12 -12.96
C GLY A 146 2.85 8.51 -13.01
N SER A 147 1.64 8.66 -12.50
CA SER A 147 0.94 9.95 -12.39
C SER A 147 1.25 10.67 -11.07
N VAL A 148 1.90 9.98 -10.12
CA VAL A 148 2.27 10.49 -8.78
C VAL A 148 3.65 11.12 -8.80
#